data_AF-A0A0F0HT69-F1
#
_entry.id   AF-A0A0F0HT69-F1
#
_cell.length_a   1.000
_cell.length_b   1.000
_cell.length_c   1.000
_cell.angle_alpha   90.00
_cell.angle_beta   90.00
_cell.angle_gamma   90.00
#
_symmetry.space_group_name_H-M   'P 1'
#
loop_
_entity.id
_entity.type
_entity.pdbx_description
1 polymer ?
#
loop_
_entity_poly.entity_id
_entity_poly.type
_entity_poly.pdbx_seq_one_letter_code
_entity_poly.pdbx_strand_id
1 'polypeptide(L)'
;MSFLGDAWSDAKDLAGDVVKVGEDIVMAPAEIAHWALTQMFGGGEADLHKIANELSGLSKQMDGLSKEISGALGRLTWHGPASDAFVGYAQGRVGEMNTVADDLASLGTSVDRLANAY
;
A
#
# COMPACT_ATOMS: atom_id res chain seq x y z
N MET A 1 13.46 22.95 12.09
CA MET A 1 14.18 22.55 10.86
C MET A 1 15.33 21.68 11.35
N SER A 2 15.48 20.40 11.01
CA SER A 2 15.44 19.84 9.67
C SER A 2 15.25 18.31 9.72
N PHE A 3 14.00 17.82 9.66
CA PHE A 3 13.71 16.37 9.59
C PHE A 3 14.28 15.72 8.31
N LEU A 4 14.39 16.52 7.24
CA LEU A 4 15.05 16.13 6.00
C LEU A 4 16.58 16.04 6.16
N GLY A 5 17.16 16.81 7.09
CA GLY A 5 18.60 16.76 7.38
C GLY A 5 18.96 15.46 8.09
N ASP A 6 18.17 15.07 9.08
CA ASP A 6 18.39 13.85 9.86
C ASP A 6 18.15 12.59 9.02
N ALA A 7 17.07 12.54 8.24
CA ALA A 7 16.81 11.42 7.31
C ALA A 7 17.86 11.30 6.19
N TRP A 8 18.41 12.42 5.72
CA TRP A 8 19.46 12.43 4.70
C TRP A 8 20.85 12.11 5.27
N SER A 9 21.09 12.49 6.54
CA SER A 9 22.27 12.09 7.31
C SER A 9 22.27 10.59 7.53
N ASP A 10 21.15 10.04 8.02
CA ASP A 10 20.98 8.60 8.22
C ASP A 10 21.12 7.82 6.91
N ALA A 11 20.55 8.32 5.80
CA ALA A 11 20.73 7.69 4.49
C ALA A 11 22.20 7.69 4.00
N LYS A 12 22.97 8.74 4.31
CA LYS A 12 24.40 8.81 3.98
C LYS A 12 25.25 7.90 4.86
N ASP A 13 24.94 7.83 6.15
CA ASP A 13 25.62 6.92 7.07
C ASP A 13 25.28 5.46 6.71
N LEU A 14 24.04 5.16 6.31
CA LEU A 14 23.63 3.85 5.78
C LEU A 14 24.40 3.50 4.50
N ALA A 15 24.53 4.44 3.56
CA ALA A 15 25.29 4.23 2.34
C ALA A 15 26.79 4.05 2.63
N GLY A 16 27.33 4.78 3.61
CA GLY A 16 28.71 4.64 4.07
C GLY A 16 28.98 3.31 4.77
N ASP A 17 27.99 2.77 5.49
CA ASP A 17 28.08 1.46 6.14
C ASP A 17 27.96 0.31 5.12
N VAL A 18 27.12 0.45 4.09
CA VAL A 18 27.05 -0.49 2.96
C VAL A 18 28.38 -0.57 2.19
N VAL A 19 29.09 0.55 2.05
CA VAL A 19 30.43 0.56 1.43
C VAL A 19 31.47 -0.14 2.32
N LYS A 20 31.35 -0.07 3.64
CA LYS A 20 32.24 -0.78 4.57
C LYS A 20 31.93 -2.27 4.70
N VAL A 21 30.67 -2.68 4.56
CA VAL A 21 30.27 -4.10 4.52
C VAL A 21 30.65 -4.74 3.17
N GLY A 22 30.75 -3.94 2.11
CA GLY A 22 31.05 -4.39 0.75
C GLY A 22 32.50 -4.81 0.48
N GLU A 23 33.45 -4.61 1.40
CA GLU A 23 34.85 -4.96 1.15
C GLU A 23 35.19 -6.43 1.47
N ASP A 24 34.32 -7.18 2.17
CA ASP A 24 34.68 -8.57 2.56
C ASP A 24 33.57 -9.63 2.64
N ILE A 25 32.32 -9.35 2.22
CA ILE A 25 31.27 -10.39 2.20
C ILE A 25 30.47 -10.35 0.90
N VAL A 26 30.74 -11.31 0.02
CA VAL A 26 29.87 -11.64 -1.12
C VAL A 26 28.60 -12.29 -0.56
N MET A 27 27.60 -11.48 -0.21
CA MET A 27 26.28 -11.97 0.19
C MET A 27 25.57 -12.61 -1.01
N ALA A 28 24.90 -13.74 -0.77
CA ALA A 28 24.09 -14.38 -1.80
C ALA A 28 22.86 -13.51 -2.15
N PRO A 29 22.31 -13.57 -3.38
CA PRO A 29 21.16 -12.76 -3.77
C PRO A 29 19.94 -12.89 -2.85
N ALA A 30 19.74 -14.06 -2.23
CA ALA A 30 18.70 -14.30 -1.24
C ALA A 30 18.92 -13.50 0.06
N GLU A 31 20.17 -13.35 0.49
CA GLU A 31 20.54 -12.60 1.70
C GLU A 31 20.36 -11.09 1.50
N ILE A 32 20.61 -10.59 0.28
CA ILE A 32 20.35 -9.19 -0.09
C ILE A 32 18.84 -8.90 -0.08
N ALA A 33 18.03 -9.83 -0.62
CA ALA A 33 16.57 -9.70 -0.58
C ALA A 33 16.08 -9.73 0.88
N HIS A 34 16.56 -10.67 1.69
CA HIS A 34 16.17 -10.78 3.10
C HIS A 34 16.55 -9.53 3.91
N TRP A 35 17.76 -8.99 3.72
CA TRP A 35 18.22 -7.75 4.35
C TRP A 35 17.39 -6.54 3.92
N ALA A 36 17.15 -6.36 2.62
CA ALA A 36 16.39 -5.23 2.09
C ALA A 36 14.93 -5.26 2.58
N LEU A 37 14.32 -6.44 2.63
CA LEU A 37 12.95 -6.62 3.13
C LEU A 37 12.84 -6.37 4.64
N THR A 38 13.82 -6.82 5.42
CA THR A 38 13.90 -6.52 6.86
C THR A 38 14.00 -5.00 7.10
N GLN A 39 14.80 -4.29 6.30
CA GLN A 39 14.92 -2.83 6.38
C GLN A 39 13.66 -2.08 5.94
N MET A 40 12.92 -2.61 4.95
CA MET A 40 11.71 -1.97 4.41
C MET A 40 10.45 -2.21 5.24
N PHE A 41 10.30 -3.39 5.85
CA PHE A 41 9.06 -3.80 6.53
C PHE A 41 9.22 -3.99 8.04
N GLY A 42 10.44 -3.87 8.57
CA GLY A 42 10.70 -3.82 10.03
C GLY A 42 10.37 -5.11 10.78
N GLY A 43 10.10 -6.21 10.07
CA GLY A 43 9.53 -7.42 10.63
C GLY A 43 9.64 -8.60 9.68
N GLY A 44 9.80 -9.80 10.23
CA GLY A 44 9.96 -11.04 9.45
C GLY A 44 8.68 -11.47 8.75
N GLU A 45 8.67 -12.70 8.21
CA GLU A 45 7.53 -13.33 7.51
C GLU A 45 6.15 -13.05 8.15
N ALA A 46 6.05 -13.15 9.48
CA ALA A 46 4.80 -12.92 10.22
C ALA A 46 4.26 -11.50 10.08
N ASP A 47 5.13 -10.49 10.04
CA ASP A 47 4.73 -9.09 9.89
C ASP A 47 4.30 -8.80 8.44
N LEU A 48 4.94 -9.43 7.46
CA LEU A 48 4.51 -9.37 6.06
C LEU A 48 3.10 -9.98 5.87
N HIS A 49 2.82 -11.14 6.46
CA HIS A 49 1.46 -11.71 6.44
C HIS A 49 0.45 -10.81 7.15
N LYS A 50 0.83 -10.15 8.25
CA LYS A 50 -0.05 -9.19 8.93
C LYS A 50 -0.39 -8.01 8.00
N ILE A 51 0.60 -7.42 7.33
CA ILE A 51 0.39 -6.33 6.36
C ILE A 51 -0.51 -6.79 5.21
N ALA A 52 -0.28 -7.98 4.65
CA ALA A 52 -1.12 -8.54 3.60
C ALA A 52 -2.59 -8.67 4.04
N ASN A 53 -2.82 -9.13 5.28
CA ASN A 53 -4.15 -9.24 5.86
C ASN A 53 -4.81 -7.87 6.09
N GLU A 54 -4.06 -6.87 6.56
CA GLU A 54 -4.57 -5.50 6.74
C GLU A 54 -4.97 -4.86 5.40
N LEU A 55 -4.15 -5.04 4.35
CA LEU A 55 -4.46 -4.58 2.99
C LEU A 55 -5.71 -5.24 2.42
N SER A 56 -5.86 -6.56 2.59
CA SER A 56 -7.07 -7.29 2.22
C SER A 56 -8.31 -6.79 2.99
N GLY A 57 -8.14 -6.49 4.27
CA GLY A 57 -9.19 -5.91 5.11
C GLY A 57 -9.64 -4.52 4.65
N LEU A 58 -8.69 -3.66 4.29
CA LEU A 58 -8.97 -2.32 3.77
C LEU A 58 -9.65 -2.36 2.41
N SER A 59 -9.21 -3.26 1.51
CA SER A 59 -9.86 -3.48 0.21
C SER A 59 -11.35 -3.83 0.38
N LYS A 60 -11.68 -4.77 1.28
CA LYS A 60 -13.07 -5.15 1.58
C LYS A 60 -13.90 -4.00 2.18
N GLN A 61 -13.30 -3.21 3.07
CA GLN A 61 -13.99 -2.04 3.63
C GLN A 61 -14.30 -1.00 2.56
N MET A 62 -13.37 -0.78 1.62
CA MET A 62 -13.53 0.18 0.53
C MET A 62 -14.58 -0.27 -0.49
N ASP A 63 -14.64 -1.57 -0.83
CA ASP A 63 -15.72 -2.16 -1.64
C ASP A 63 -17.09 -2.03 -0.95
N GLY A 64 -17.16 -2.29 0.36
CA GLY A 64 -18.37 -2.08 1.17
C GLY A 64 -18.87 -0.63 1.13
N LEU A 65 -17.98 0.33 1.39
CA LEU A 65 -18.29 1.75 1.35
C LEU A 65 -18.75 2.21 -0.06
N SER A 66 -18.10 1.71 -1.10
CA SER A 66 -18.45 2.00 -2.49
C SER A 66 -19.89 1.57 -2.81
N LYS A 67 -20.29 0.38 -2.36
CA LYS A 67 -21.67 -0.13 -2.50
C LYS A 67 -22.68 0.70 -1.72
N GLU A 68 -22.35 1.12 -0.50
CA GLU A 68 -23.21 1.99 0.31
C GLU A 68 -23.44 3.34 -0.37
N ILE A 69 -22.38 3.96 -0.90
CA ILE A 69 -22.47 5.24 -1.63
C ILE A 69 -23.32 5.08 -2.88
N SER A 70 -23.06 4.06 -3.72
CA SER A 70 -23.90 3.81 -4.90
C SER A 70 -25.37 3.58 -4.52
N GLY A 71 -25.63 2.86 -3.44
CA GLY A 71 -26.98 2.65 -2.92
C GLY A 71 -27.64 3.94 -2.44
N ALA A 72 -26.90 4.82 -1.77
CA ALA A 72 -27.40 6.13 -1.34
C ALA A 72 -27.70 7.06 -2.53
N LEU A 73 -26.81 7.10 -3.53
CA LEU A 73 -27.01 7.86 -4.77
C LEU A 73 -28.27 7.39 -5.51
N GLY A 74 -28.52 6.08 -5.57
CA GLY A 74 -29.71 5.51 -6.20
C GLY A 74 -31.03 5.81 -5.47
N ARG A 75 -30.98 6.30 -4.22
CA ARG A 75 -32.16 6.68 -3.41
C ARG A 75 -32.43 8.18 -3.41
N LEU A 76 -31.65 8.98 -4.15
CA LEU A 76 -31.88 10.41 -4.25
C LEU A 76 -33.22 10.69 -4.94
N THR A 77 -34.06 11.50 -4.29
CA THR A 77 -35.37 11.92 -4.80
C THR A 77 -35.34 13.29 -5.49
N TRP A 78 -34.18 13.95 -5.45
CA TRP A 78 -33.94 15.21 -6.14
C TRP A 78 -33.55 14.94 -7.59
N HIS A 79 -34.26 15.55 -8.54
CA HIS A 79 -34.06 15.36 -9.97
C HIS A 79 -33.79 16.68 -10.70
N GLY A 80 -33.16 16.58 -11.87
CA GLY A 80 -32.85 17.69 -12.76
C GLY A 80 -31.36 17.78 -13.08
N PRO A 81 -30.95 18.67 -14.00
CA PRO A 81 -29.60 18.68 -14.56
C PRO A 81 -28.47 18.79 -13.53
N ALA A 82 -28.69 19.51 -12.43
CA ALA A 82 -27.74 19.63 -11.34
C ALA A 82 -27.61 18.33 -10.52
N SER A 83 -28.72 17.62 -10.29
CA SER A 83 -28.70 16.31 -9.62
C SER A 83 -28.02 15.27 -10.49
N ASP A 84 -28.32 15.25 -11.80
CA ASP A 84 -27.71 14.31 -12.74
C ASP A 84 -26.18 14.51 -12.83
N ALA A 85 -25.72 15.77 -12.86
CA ALA A 85 -24.30 16.10 -12.82
C ALA A 85 -23.63 15.64 -11.50
N PHE A 86 -24.29 15.86 -10.36
CA PHE A 86 -23.79 15.39 -9.06
C PHE A 86 -23.71 13.87 -8.99
N VAL A 87 -24.78 13.17 -9.40
CA VAL A 87 -24.82 11.70 -9.43
C VAL A 87 -23.74 11.15 -10.35
N GLY A 88 -23.56 11.74 -11.54
CA GLY A 88 -22.51 11.34 -12.47
C GLY A 88 -21.11 11.51 -11.88
N TYR A 89 -20.81 12.66 -11.26
CA TYR A 89 -19.54 12.89 -10.58
C TYR A 89 -19.31 11.90 -9.42
N ALA A 90 -20.33 11.69 -8.58
CA ALA A 90 -20.25 10.80 -7.43
C ALA A 90 -20.07 9.33 -7.84
N GLN A 91 -20.76 8.86 -8.88
CA GLN A 91 -20.55 7.54 -9.47
C GLN A 91 -19.13 7.40 -10.05
N GLY A 92 -18.58 8.46 -10.65
CA GLY A 92 -17.18 8.50 -11.07
C GLY A 92 -16.22 8.25 -9.91
N ARG A 93 -16.44 8.90 -8.75
CA ARG A 93 -15.64 8.68 -7.54
C ARG A 93 -15.80 7.28 -6.97
N VAL A 94 -17.00 6.70 -7.02
CA VAL A 94 -17.19 5.28 -6.66
C VAL A 94 -16.37 4.37 -7.58
N GLY A 95 -16.31 4.67 -8.88
CA GLY A 95 -15.44 3.95 -9.81
C GLY A 95 -13.97 3.99 -9.41
N GLU A 96 -13.46 5.17 -9.04
CA GLU A 96 -12.08 5.31 -8.53
C GLU A 96 -11.84 4.54 -7.23
N MET A 97 -12.80 4.56 -6.30
CA MET A 97 -12.72 3.80 -5.05
C MET A 97 -12.65 2.30 -5.29
N ASN A 98 -13.39 1.78 -6.27
CA ASN A 98 -13.31 0.37 -6.66
C ASN A 98 -11.92 0.02 -7.20
N THR A 99 -11.33 0.87 -8.05
CA THR A 99 -9.95 0.68 -8.54
C THR A 99 -8.95 0.65 -7.39
N VAL A 100 -9.08 1.55 -6.41
CA VAL A 100 -8.19 1.54 -5.22
C VAL A 100 -8.39 0.27 -4.40
N ALA A 101 -9.62 -0.21 -4.26
CA ALA A 101 -9.89 -1.48 -3.58
C ALA A 101 -9.21 -2.66 -4.28
N ASP A 102 -9.23 -2.70 -5.63
CA ASP A 102 -8.55 -3.71 -6.44
C ASP A 102 -7.01 -3.62 -6.29
N ASP A 103 -6.46 -2.40 -6.31
CA ASP A 103 -5.03 -2.16 -6.10
C ASP A 103 -4.57 -2.64 -4.72
N LEU A 104 -5.34 -2.37 -3.67
CA LEU A 104 -5.07 -2.85 -2.31
C LEU A 104 -5.10 -4.38 -2.21
N ALA A 105 -6.04 -5.03 -2.90
CA ALA A 105 -6.11 -6.50 -2.96
C ALA A 105 -4.91 -7.11 -3.69
N SER A 106 -4.51 -6.50 -4.81
CA SER A 106 -3.34 -6.90 -5.60
C SER A 106 -2.04 -6.72 -4.81
N LEU A 107 -1.90 -5.60 -4.10
CA LEU A 107 -0.76 -5.33 -3.22
C LEU A 107 -0.72 -6.33 -2.07
N GLY A 108 -1.84 -6.58 -1.39
CA GLY A 108 -1.92 -7.57 -0.32
C GLY A 108 -1.50 -8.96 -0.78
N THR A 109 -1.93 -9.38 -1.98
CA THR A 109 -1.51 -10.65 -2.60
C THR A 109 0.00 -10.67 -2.88
N SER A 110 0.56 -9.56 -3.33
CA SER A 110 1.99 -9.46 -3.62
C SER A 110 2.83 -9.54 -2.34
N VAL A 111 2.39 -8.89 -1.28
CA VAL A 111 3.02 -8.95 0.05
C VAL A 111 2.91 -10.37 0.65
N ASP A 112 1.78 -11.05 0.47
CA ASP A 112 1.62 -12.44 0.94
C ASP A 112 2.56 -13.41 0.20
N ARG A 113 2.69 -13.25 -1.13
CA ARG A 113 3.66 -14.05 -1.91
C ARG A 113 5.10 -13.79 -1.48
N LEU A 114 5.42 -12.55 -1.13
CA LEU A 114 6.72 -12.15 -0.62
C LEU A 114 7.01 -12.79 0.73
N ALA A 115 6.02 -12.83 1.63
CA ALA A 115 6.12 -13.54 2.91
C ALA A 115 6.40 -15.04 2.71
N ASN A 116 5.67 -15.70 1.79
CA ASN A 116 5.85 -17.12 1.49
C ASN A 116 7.19 -17.45 0.80
N ALA A 117 7.89 -16.45 0.26
CA ALA A 117 9.21 -16.61 -0.35
C ALA A 117 10.37 -16.30 0.61
N TYR A 118 10.05 -15.86 1.83
CA TYR A 118 10.98 -15.59 2.92
C TYR A 118 11.52 -16.89 3.51
#